data_AF-A0A946U6E8-F1
#
_entry.id   AF-A0A946U6E8-F1
#
_cell.length_a   1.000
_cell.length_b   1.000
_cell.length_c   1.000
_cell.angle_alpha   90.00
_cell.angle_beta   90.00
_cell.angle_gamma   90.00
#
_symmetry.space_group_name_H-M   'P 1'
#
loop_
_entity.id
_entity.type
_entity.pdbx_description
1 polymer ?
#
loop_
_entity_poly.entity_id
_entity_poly.type
_entity_poly.pdbx_seq_one_letter_code
_entity_poly.pdbx_strand_id
1 'polypeptide(L)' 'QPVRHRVVRGDTLGEIASRYRVSLYALRRANDLKTDTIRVGSELLIPTT' A
#
# COMPACT_ATOMS: atom_id res chain seq x y z
N GLN A 1 16.05 0.20 1.98
CA GLN A 1 15.46 1.20 1.05
C GLN A 1 13.95 1.09 1.15
N PRO A 2 13.21 2.21 1.13
CA PRO A 2 11.76 2.16 1.06
C PRO A 2 11.34 1.46 -0.23
N VAL A 3 10.58 0.37 -0.12
CA VAL A 3 10.01 -0.30 -1.28
C VAL A 3 8.78 0.51 -1.72
N ARG A 4 8.69 0.82 -3.01
CA ARG A 4 7.52 1.46 -3.60
C ARG A 4 6.77 0.46 -4.46
N HIS A 5 5.46 0.43 -4.31
CA HIS A 5 4.58 -0.39 -5.11
C HIS A 5 3.71 0.51 -5.99
N ARG A 6 3.77 0.33 -7.31
CA ARG A 6 2.89 1.04 -8.24
C ARG A 6 1.59 0.27 -8.37
N VAL A 7 0.49 0.88 -7.94
CA VAL A 7 -0.85 0.29 -7.99
C VAL A 7 -1.24 0.05 -9.45
N VAL A 8 -1.59 -1.18 -9.79
CA VAL A 8 -2.12 -1.56 -11.09
C VAL A 8 -3.60 -1.92 -11.00
N ARG A 9 -4.26 -2.05 -12.15
CA ARG A 9 -5.67 -2.42 -12.21
C ARG A 9 -5.85 -3.81 -11.59
N GLY A 10 -6.75 -3.90 -10.62
CA GLY A 10 -7.04 -5.14 -9.88
C GLY A 10 -6.38 -5.20 -8.51
N ASP A 11 -5.43 -4.32 -8.20
CA ASP A 11 -4.84 -4.27 -6.87
C ASP A 11 -5.82 -3.68 -5.85
N THR A 12 -5.83 -4.28 -4.67
CA THR A 12 -6.44 -3.71 -3.46
C THR A 12 -5.38 -3.42 -2.40
N LEU A 13 -5.67 -2.46 -1.52
CA LEU A 13 -4.75 -2.13 -0.43
C LEU A 13 -4.48 -3.34 0.50
N GLY A 14 -5.48 -4.19 0.70
CA GLY A 14 -5.36 -5.41 1.49
C GLY A 14 -4.48 -6.48 0.85
N GLU A 15 -4.62 -6.71 -0.46
CA GLU A 15 -3.76 -7.65 -1.17
C GLU A 15 -2.32 -7.18 -1.22
N ILE A 16 -2.09 -5.87 -1.40
CA ILE A 16 -0.76 -5.26 -1.33
C ILE A 16 -0.18 -5.46 0.07
N ALA A 17 -0.93 -5.13 1.12
CA ALA A 17 -0.49 -5.33 2.49
C ALA A 17 -0.12 -6.79 2.79
N SER A 18 -0.95 -7.73 2.36
CA SER A 18 -0.72 -9.18 2.49
C SER A 18 0.53 -9.63 1.72
N ARG A 19 0.68 -9.20 0.45
CA ARG A 19 1.83 -9.50 -0.41
C ARG A 19 3.15 -9.08 0.24
N TYR A 20 3.16 -7.89 0.84
CA TYR A 20 4.35 -7.34 1.50
C TYR A 20 4.47 -7.73 2.97
N ARG A 21 3.54 -8.54 3.51
CA ARG A 21 3.47 -8.94 4.92
C ARG A 21 3.49 -7.76 5.89
N VAL A 22 2.86 -6.65 5.50
CA VAL A 22 2.68 -5.46 6.34
C VAL A 22 1.23 -5.37 6.78
N SER A 23 0.97 -4.72 7.91
CA SER A 23 -0.41 -4.47 8.33
C SER A 23 -1.04 -3.40 7.44
N LEU A 24 -2.35 -3.54 7.18
CA LEU A 24 -3.13 -2.53 6.45
C LEU A 24 -3.03 -1.16 7.12
N TYR A 25 -3.03 -1.15 8.47
CA TYR A 25 -2.87 0.07 9.27
C TYR A 25 -1.52 0.74 9.04
N ALA A 26 -0.42 -0.01 9.08
CA ALA A 26 0.91 0.55 8.83
C ALA A 26 1.03 1.07 7.39
N LEU A 27 0.52 0.31 6.42
CA LEU A 27 0.53 0.72 5.01
C LEU A 27 -0.28 2.01 4.80
N ARG A 28 -1.45 2.15 5.43
CA ARG A 28 -2.24 3.39 5.38
C ARG A 28 -1.50 4.57 6.01
N ARG A 29 -0.96 4.37 7.20
CA ARG A 29 -0.21 5.41 7.93
C ARG A 29 1.01 5.87 7.15
N ALA A 30 1.71 4.96 6.48
CA ALA A 30 2.87 5.29 5.66
C ALA A 30 2.51 6.09 4.39
N ASN A 31 1.24 6.06 3.96
CA ASN A 31 0.77 6.72 2.74
C ASN A 31 -0.29 7.80 3.02
N ASP A 32 -0.45 8.23 4.27
CA ASP A 32 -1.46 9.19 4.73
C ASP A 32 -2.89 8.89 4.22
N LEU A 33 -3.21 7.59 4.08
CA LEU A 33 -4.49 7.14 3.56
C LEU A 33 -5.56 7.14 4.66
N LYS A 34 -6.59 7.96 4.44
CA LYS A 34 -7.78 8.02 5.31
C LYS A 34 -8.73 6.83 5.11
N THR A 35 -8.72 6.23 3.94
CA THR A 35 -9.53 5.06 3.58
C THR A 35 -8.69 4.01 2.87
N ASP A 36 -9.29 2.86 2.58
CA ASP A 36 -8.61 1.77 1.85
C ASP A 36 -8.64 1.99 0.32
N THR A 37 -9.14 3.15 -0.12
CA THR A 37 -9.30 3.50 -1.54
C THR A 37 -7.95 3.92 -2.12
N ILE A 38 -7.48 3.17 -3.10
CA ILE A 38 -6.26 3.46 -3.86
C ILE A 38 -6.57 3.69 -5.33
N ARG A 39 -5.76 4.52 -6.00
CA ARG A 39 -5.94 4.83 -7.42
C ARG A 39 -4.88 4.13 -8.24
N VAL A 40 -5.30 3.49 -9.33
CA VAL A 40 -4.39 2.90 -10.32
C VAL A 40 -3.41 3.95 -10.82
N GLY A 41 -2.13 3.56 -10.90
CA GLY A 41 -1.01 4.41 -11.28
C GLY A 41 -0.34 5.15 -10.11
N SER A 42 -0.93 5.12 -8.91
CA SER A 42 -0.33 5.72 -7.71
C SER A 42 0.82 4.87 -7.18
N GLU A 43 1.81 5.49 -6.55
CA GLU A 43 2.84 4.78 -5.81
C GLU A 43 2.48 4.72 -4.32
N LEU A 44 2.54 3.52 -3.75
CA LEU A 44 2.43 3.29 -2.32
C LEU A 44 3.81 3.02 -1.73
N LEU A 45 4.13 3.75 -0.67
CA LEU A 45 5.24 3.48 0.22
C LEU A 45 4.94 2.24 1.05
N ILE A 46 5.75 1.19 0.88
CA ILE A 46 5.65 -0.01 1.69
C ILE A 46 6.56 0.17 2.92
N PRO A 47 6.00 0.27 4.15
CA PRO A 47 6.82 0.38 5.34
C PRO A 47 7.51 -0.96 5.59
N THR A 48 8.84 -0.95 5.71
CA THR A 48 9.57 -2.07 6.31
C THR A 48 9.37 -1.98 7.80
N THR A 49 8.62 -2.92 8.38
CA THR A 49 8.60 -3.16 9.83
C THR A 49 9.99 -3.44 10.37
#